data_AF-A0A2V5LQV4-F1
#
_entry.id   AF-A0A2V5LQV4-F1
#
_cell.length_a   1.000
_cell.length_b   1.000
_cell.length_c   1.000
_cell.angle_alpha   90.00
_cell.angle_beta   90.00
_cell.angle_gamma   90.00
#
_symmetry.space_group_name_H-M   'P 1'
#
loop_
_entity.id
_entity.type
_entity.pdbx_description
1 polymer ?
#
loop_
_entity_poly.entity_id
_entity_poly.type
_entity_poly.pdbx_seq_one_letter_code
_entity_poly.pdbx_strand_id
1 'polypeptide(L)'
;MLSLLKQRRRRRLRARPFPKEWLKLVQHHVVFFRRLSGDDRAELLAHIQVFLAEKRFEGCGGFAITDEVRVTIAAQACLLLLHRETDYFPGLLTILVYPLTYMAEEKRQIGEHVWEEGTVGRLGETGRRMG
;
A
#
# COMPACT_ATOMS: atom_id res chain seq x y z
N MET A 1 7.07 25.59 0.18
CA MET A 1 5.65 25.97 0.19
C MET A 1 4.69 24.79 -0.01
N LEU A 2 4.95 23.86 -0.94
CA LEU A 2 4.07 22.69 -1.20
C LEU A 2 3.95 21.69 -0.02
N SER A 3 4.99 21.54 0.81
CA SER A 3 4.98 20.64 1.97
C SER A 3 3.95 21.01 3.04
N LEU A 4 3.72 22.31 3.27
CA LEU A 4 2.72 22.82 4.23
C LEU A 4 1.30 22.50 3.78
N LEU A 5 1.01 22.64 2.47
CA LEU A 5 -0.28 22.26 1.90
C LEU A 5 -0.51 20.75 1.98
N LYS A 6 0.53 19.95 1.69
CA LYS A 6 0.52 18.49 1.83
C LYS A 6 0.24 18.07 3.29
N GLN A 7 0.95 18.63 4.27
CA GLN A 7 0.70 18.36 5.68
C GLN A 7 -0.70 18.79 6.13
N ARG A 8 -1.20 19.94 5.67
CA ARG A 8 -2.56 20.40 5.97
C ARG A 8 -3.63 19.46 5.41
N ARG A 9 -3.45 18.96 4.17
CA ARG A 9 -4.32 17.94 3.56
C ARG A 9 -4.32 16.66 4.39
N ARG A 10 -3.14 16.15 4.77
CA ARG A 10 -3.00 14.94 5.61
C ARG A 10 -3.66 15.10 6.98
N ARG A 11 -3.47 16.24 7.66
CA ARG A 11 -4.16 16.54 8.93
C ARG A 11 -5.67 16.48 8.79
N ARG A 12 -6.22 17.08 7.71
CA ARG A 12 -7.66 17.02 7.41
C ARG A 12 -8.14 15.58 7.16
N LEU A 13 -7.38 14.78 6.42
CA LEU A 13 -7.73 13.39 6.15
C LEU A 13 -7.73 12.56 7.44
N ARG A 14 -6.71 12.69 8.29
CA ARG A 14 -6.62 11.98 9.59
C ARG A 14 -7.77 12.32 10.54
N ALA A 15 -8.26 13.55 10.51
CA ALA A 15 -9.35 14.00 11.36
C ALA A 15 -10.74 13.55 10.86
N ARG A 16 -10.85 12.95 9.67
CA ARG A 16 -12.14 12.44 9.18
C ARG A 16 -12.56 11.20 9.98
N PRO A 17 -13.88 11.04 10.23
CA PRO A 17 -14.40 9.80 10.80
C PRO A 17 -14.05 8.61 9.90
N PHE A 18 -13.49 7.56 10.49
CA PHE A 18 -13.18 6.34 9.75
C PHE A 18 -14.48 5.58 9.42
N PRO A 19 -14.74 5.24 8.14
CA PRO A 19 -15.96 4.54 7.76
C PRO A 19 -16.14 3.19 8.50
N LYS A 20 -17.34 2.92 9.01
CA LYS A 20 -17.64 1.70 9.78
C LYS A 20 -17.42 0.43 8.97
N GLU A 21 -17.76 0.42 7.69
CA GLU A 21 -17.55 -0.74 6.82
C GLU A 21 -16.06 -1.04 6.61
N TRP A 22 -15.24 0.00 6.46
CA TRP A 22 -13.79 -0.18 6.39
C TRP A 22 -13.24 -0.71 7.71
N LEU A 23 -13.78 -0.28 8.84
CA LEU A 23 -13.32 -0.75 10.15
C LEU A 23 -13.56 -2.26 10.31
N LYS A 24 -14.70 -2.76 9.83
CA LYS A 24 -14.99 -4.21 9.81
C LYS A 24 -13.95 -4.96 8.97
N LEU A 25 -13.62 -4.45 7.79
CA LEU A 25 -12.59 -5.05 6.93
C LEU A 25 -11.22 -5.11 7.64
N VAL A 26 -10.79 -4.02 8.26
CA VAL A 26 -9.53 -4.00 9.02
C VAL A 26 -9.56 -5.03 10.16
N GLN A 27 -10.64 -5.07 10.94
CA GLN A 27 -10.78 -6.03 12.04
C GLN A 27 -10.86 -7.50 11.60
N HIS A 28 -11.27 -7.76 10.36
CA HIS A 28 -11.38 -9.09 9.78
C HIS A 28 -10.05 -9.56 9.17
N HIS A 29 -9.42 -8.74 8.34
CA HIS A 29 -8.23 -9.14 7.56
C HIS A 29 -6.89 -8.80 8.22
N VAL A 30 -6.88 -7.98 9.27
CA VAL A 30 -5.65 -7.59 9.99
C VAL A 30 -5.71 -8.12 11.42
N VAL A 31 -5.28 -9.36 11.62
CA VAL A 31 -5.35 -10.05 12.92
C VAL A 31 -4.70 -9.24 14.05
N PHE A 32 -3.58 -8.56 13.75
CA PHE A 32 -2.87 -7.73 14.73
C PHE A 32 -3.66 -6.52 15.22
N PHE A 33 -4.62 -6.01 14.43
CA PHE A 33 -5.42 -4.85 14.80
C PHE A 33 -6.10 -5.02 16.16
N ARG A 34 -6.60 -6.22 16.46
CA ARG A 34 -7.27 -6.53 17.73
C ARG A 34 -6.32 -6.58 18.92
N ARG A 35 -5.01 -6.70 18.69
CA ARG A 35 -3.98 -6.72 19.74
C ARG A 35 -3.37 -5.35 19.99
N LEU A 36 -3.58 -4.39 19.08
CA LEU A 36 -3.12 -3.01 19.23
C LEU A 36 -3.85 -2.30 20.37
N SER A 37 -3.13 -1.36 21.01
CA SER A 37 -3.67 -0.42 21.99
C SER A 37 -4.75 0.49 21.37
N GLY A 38 -5.51 1.22 22.19
CA GLY A 38 -6.50 2.18 21.67
C GLY A 38 -5.85 3.28 20.81
N ASP A 39 -4.68 3.75 21.23
CA ASP A 39 -3.94 4.82 20.56
C ASP A 39 -3.31 4.32 19.25
N ASP A 40 -2.68 3.14 19.26
CA ASP A 40 -2.11 2.51 18.07
C ASP A 40 -3.19 2.23 17.01
N ARG A 41 -4.40 1.83 17.44
CA ARG A 41 -5.53 1.66 16.53
C ARG A 41 -5.93 2.99 15.91
N ALA A 42 -6.05 4.05 16.70
CA ALA A 42 -6.41 5.37 16.21
C ALA A 42 -5.35 5.91 15.22
N GLU A 43 -4.07 5.72 15.54
CA GLU A 43 -2.95 6.08 14.68
C GLU A 43 -2.99 5.31 13.35
N LEU A 44 -3.16 3.98 13.41
CA LEU A 44 -3.26 3.13 12.22
C LEU A 44 -4.43 3.55 11.31
N LEU A 45 -5.62 3.75 11.88
CA LEU A 45 -6.80 4.18 11.10
C LEU A 45 -6.56 5.54 10.45
N ALA A 46 -5.91 6.47 11.15
CA ALA A 46 -5.52 7.75 10.60
C ALA A 46 -4.53 7.60 9.44
N HIS A 47 -3.54 6.72 9.55
CA HIS A 47 -2.59 6.43 8.47
C HIS A 47 -3.29 5.83 7.24
N ILE A 48 -4.20 4.88 7.42
CA ILE A 48 -4.95 4.25 6.33
C ILE A 48 -5.69 5.30 5.49
N GLN A 49 -6.35 6.27 6.13
CA GLN A 49 -7.08 7.33 5.40
C GLN A 49 -6.16 8.18 4.54
N VAL A 50 -4.95 8.48 5.02
CA VAL A 50 -3.96 9.24 4.25
C VAL A 50 -3.42 8.39 3.11
N PHE A 51 -3.07 7.12 3.38
CA PHE A 51 -2.53 6.20 2.38
C PHE A 51 -3.50 6.00 1.23
N LEU A 52 -4.77 5.71 1.51
CA LEU A 52 -5.82 5.54 0.49
C LEU A 52 -6.06 6.80 -0.35
N ALA A 53 -5.82 7.99 0.21
CA ALA A 53 -6.00 9.26 -0.49
C ALA A 53 -4.77 9.72 -1.28
N GLU A 54 -3.62 9.06 -1.11
CA GLU A 54 -2.36 9.41 -1.76
C GLU A 54 -1.84 8.31 -2.70
N LYS A 55 -2.24 7.06 -2.51
CA LYS A 55 -1.83 5.93 -3.35
C LYS A 55 -2.92 5.55 -4.33
N ARG A 56 -2.50 5.24 -5.56
CA ARG A 56 -3.38 4.70 -6.58
C ARG A 56 -3.37 3.17 -6.49
N PHE A 57 -4.54 2.58 -6.71
CA PHE A 57 -4.69 1.13 -6.78
C PHE A 57 -5.24 0.81 -8.15
N GLU A 58 -4.56 -0.09 -8.85
CA GLU A 58 -4.94 -0.51 -10.18
C GLU A 58 -5.03 -2.03 -10.21
N GLY A 59 -6.18 -2.53 -10.62
CA GLY A 59 -6.43 -3.94 -10.76
C GLY A 59 -6.05 -4.37 -12.16
N CYS A 60 -5.20 -5.39 -12.25
CA CYS A 60 -4.66 -5.88 -13.50
C CYS A 60 -5.24 -7.27 -13.83
N GLY A 61 -5.22 -7.66 -15.11
CA GLY A 61 -5.76 -8.95 -15.54
C GLY A 61 -7.26 -9.12 -15.26
N GLY A 62 -8.03 -8.04 -15.34
CA GLY A 62 -9.48 -8.05 -15.09
C GLY A 62 -9.87 -8.05 -13.61
N PHE A 63 -8.91 -7.94 -12.68
CA PHE A 63 -9.20 -7.89 -11.26
C PHE A 63 -9.81 -6.54 -10.85
N ALA A 64 -10.94 -6.56 -10.14
CA ALA A 64 -11.60 -5.35 -9.67
C ALA A 64 -11.03 -4.89 -8.31
N ILE A 65 -10.62 -3.62 -8.22
CA ILE A 65 -10.22 -3.03 -6.93
C ILE A 65 -11.46 -2.63 -6.13
N THR A 66 -11.80 -3.46 -5.15
CA THR A 66 -12.86 -3.18 -4.18
C THR A 66 -12.34 -2.46 -2.94
N ASP A 67 -13.25 -1.98 -2.09
CA ASP A 67 -12.92 -1.43 -0.78
C ASP A 67 -12.18 -2.43 0.11
N GLU A 68 -12.61 -3.69 0.09
CA GLU A 68 -11.94 -4.79 0.80
C GLU A 68 -10.46 -4.90 0.41
N VAL A 69 -10.17 -4.89 -0.89
CA VAL A 69 -8.79 -4.99 -1.40
C VAL A 69 -7.96 -3.79 -0.94
N ARG A 70 -8.39 -2.57 -1.27
CA ARG A 70 -7.60 -1.36 -1.01
C ARG A 70 -7.40 -1.10 0.48
N VAL A 71 -8.45 -1.31 1.31
CA VAL A 71 -8.39 -1.09 2.75
C VAL A 71 -7.50 -2.13 3.41
N THR A 72 -7.57 -3.40 2.99
CA THR A 72 -6.73 -4.46 3.55
C THR A 72 -5.25 -4.21 3.25
N ILE A 73 -4.90 -3.88 2.00
CA ILE A 73 -3.53 -3.55 1.61
C ILE A 73 -3.03 -2.32 2.39
N ALA A 74 -3.85 -1.25 2.45
CA ALA A 74 -3.49 -0.05 3.17
C ALA A 74 -3.25 -0.33 4.67
N ALA A 75 -4.09 -1.14 5.30
CA ALA A 75 -3.95 -1.47 6.71
C ALA A 75 -2.68 -2.26 7.00
N GLN A 76 -2.35 -3.25 6.18
CA GLN A 76 -1.10 -4.01 6.30
C GLN A 76 0.13 -3.11 6.08
N ALA A 77 0.12 -2.25 5.07
CA ALA A 77 1.22 -1.32 4.80
C ALA A 77 1.39 -0.29 5.92
N CYS A 78 0.29 0.24 6.46
CA CYS A 78 0.32 1.26 7.51
C CYS A 78 0.73 0.74 8.88
N LEU A 79 0.68 -0.58 9.14
CA LEU A 79 1.28 -1.15 10.36
C LEU A 79 2.77 -0.81 10.49
N LEU A 80 3.48 -0.78 9.36
CA LEU A 80 4.92 -0.45 9.32
C LEU A 80 5.21 1.03 9.61
N LEU A 81 4.18 1.87 9.65
CA LEU A 81 4.28 3.31 9.85
C LEU A 81 4.02 3.74 11.30
N LEU A 82 3.52 2.84 12.15
CA LEU A 82 3.21 3.13 13.55
C LEU A 82 4.43 3.64 14.31
N HIS A 83 4.21 4.64 15.18
CA HIS A 83 5.20 5.27 16.06
C HIS A 83 6.39 5.89 15.30
N ARG A 84 6.17 6.35 14.06
CA ARG A 84 7.21 6.93 13.21
C ARG A 84 6.76 8.22 12.55
N GLU A 85 7.69 9.16 12.40
CA GLU A 85 7.52 10.25 11.44
C GLU A 85 7.64 9.68 10.02
N THR A 86 6.54 9.72 9.25
CA THR A 86 6.46 9.02 7.96
C THR A 86 5.96 9.90 6.83
N ASP A 87 6.49 9.66 5.63
CA ASP A 87 6.00 10.27 4.38
C ASP A 87 5.20 9.31 3.49
N TYR A 88 4.65 8.24 4.09
CA TYR A 88 3.78 7.25 3.43
C TYR A 88 4.40 6.67 2.15
N PHE A 89 5.58 6.06 2.24
CA PHE A 89 6.27 5.44 1.10
C PHE A 89 6.40 6.40 -0.10
N PRO A 90 7.28 7.42 -0.05
CA PRO A 90 7.32 8.50 -1.04
C PRO A 90 7.65 8.02 -2.47
N GLY A 91 8.39 6.92 -2.62
CA GLY A 91 8.68 6.30 -3.92
C GLY A 91 7.55 5.43 -4.49
N LEU A 92 6.52 5.13 -3.70
CA LEU A 92 5.38 4.31 -4.13
C LEU A 92 4.24 5.20 -4.58
N LEU A 93 3.87 5.15 -5.86
CA LEU A 93 2.77 5.94 -6.42
C LEU A 93 1.52 5.09 -6.68
N THR A 94 1.73 3.94 -7.32
CA THR A 94 0.66 3.03 -7.72
C THR A 94 0.95 1.63 -7.20
N ILE A 95 -0.10 0.97 -6.71
CA ILE A 95 -0.10 -0.42 -6.26
C ILE A 95 -0.91 -1.21 -7.29
N LEU A 96 -0.21 -2.09 -8.01
CA LEU A 96 -0.82 -2.99 -8.98
C LEU A 96 -1.25 -4.28 -8.27
N VAL A 97 -2.51 -4.68 -8.45
CA VAL A 97 -3.07 -5.88 -7.81
C VAL A 97 -3.48 -6.86 -8.90
N TYR A 98 -2.92 -8.06 -8.83
CA TYR A 98 -3.20 -9.17 -9.73
C TYR A 98 -3.95 -10.28 -8.99
N PRO A 99 -4.83 -11.03 -9.67
CA PRO A 99 -5.58 -12.13 -9.07
C PRO A 99 -4.71 -13.37 -8.81
N LEU A 100 -3.59 -13.50 -9.51
CA LEU A 100 -2.67 -14.63 -9.48
C LEU A 100 -1.21 -14.14 -9.51
N THR A 101 -0.27 -15.08 -9.37
CA THR A 101 1.17 -14.87 -9.56
C THR A 101 1.42 -14.11 -10.85
N TYR A 102 2.09 -12.96 -10.76
CA TYR A 102 2.44 -12.17 -11.93
C TYR A 102 3.73 -12.72 -12.55
N MET A 103 3.75 -12.85 -13.86
CA MET A 103 4.89 -13.27 -14.66
C MET A 103 5.68 -12.03 -15.05
N ALA A 104 6.78 -11.76 -14.34
CA ALA A 104 7.65 -10.63 -14.64
C ALA A 104 8.77 -11.07 -15.58
N GLU A 105 9.06 -10.27 -16.61
CA GLU A 105 10.27 -10.45 -17.39
C GLU A 105 11.47 -9.99 -16.55
N GLU A 106 12.37 -10.92 -16.28
CA GLU A 106 13.61 -10.66 -15.59
C GLU A 106 14.77 -10.77 -16.58
N LYS A 107 15.54 -9.69 -16.69
CA LYS A 107 16.83 -9.70 -17.39
C LYS A 107 17.91 -9.82 -16.34
N ARG A 108 18.51 -11.01 -16.22
CA ARG A 108 19.60 -11.27 -15.27
C ARG A 108 20.91 -11.33 -16.03
N GLN A 109 21.88 -10.52 -15.62
CA GLN A 109 23.24 -10.63 -16.12
C GLN A 109 23.91 -11.84 -15.44
N ILE A 110 24.24 -12.87 -16.23
CA ILE A 110 24.90 -14.10 -15.79
C ILE A 110 26.37 -14.17 -16.22
N GLY A 111 26.83 -13.18 -17.00
CA GLY A 111 28.24 -13.02 -17.36
C GLY A 111 28.53 -11.61 -17.88
N GLU A 112 29.81 -11.32 -18.13
CA GLU A 112 30.29 -9.97 -18.51
C GLU A 112 29.52 -9.38 -19.72
N HIS A 113 29.04 -10.24 -20.62
CA HIS A 113 28.20 -9.86 -21.77
C HIS A 113 27.01 -10.81 -22.01
N VAL A 114 26.66 -11.66 -21.04
CA VAL A 114 25.59 -12.67 -21.20
C VAL A 114 24.41 -12.30 -20.32
N TRP A 115 23.27 -12.12 -20.98
CA TRP A 115 21.98 -11.82 -20.36
C TRP A 115 21.06 -13.02 -20.53
N GLU A 116 20.48 -13.47 -19.43
CA GLU A 116 19.38 -14.41 -19.42
C GLU A 116 18.08 -13.63 -19.34
N GLU A 117 17.22 -13.80 -20.35
CA GLU A 117 15.85 -13.29 -20.34
C GLU A 117 14.92 -14.45 -20.03
N GLY A 118 14.24 -14.38 -18.88
CA GLY A 118 13.33 -15.41 -18.43
C GLY A 118 12.07 -14.81 -17.82
N THR A 119 10.96 -15.54 -17.95
CA THR A 119 9.71 -15.19 -17.26
C THR A 119 9.71 -15.83 -15.88
N VAL A 120 9.68 -15.02 -14.82
CA VAL A 120 9.68 -15.51 -13.44
C VAL A 120 8.33 -15.23 -12.78
N GLY A 121 7.74 -16.26 -12.18
CA GLY A 121 6.53 -16.11 -11.37
C GLY A 121 6.84 -15.39 -10.06
N ARG A 122 6.29 -14.19 -9.86
CA ARG A 122 6.46 -13.36 -8.67
C ARG A 122 5.12 -13.18 -7.94
N LEU A 123 5.17 -13.28 -6.62
CA LEU A 123 4.03 -13.01 -5.72
C LEU A 123 3.90 -11.51 -5.40
N GLY A 124 4.92 -10.72 -5.72
CA GLY A 124 4.96 -9.26 -5.57
C GLY A 124 6.37 -8.73 -5.82
N GLU A 125 6.48 -7.44 -6.20
CA GLU A 125 7.76 -6.77 -6.44
C GLU A 125 7.66 -5.28 -6.14
N THR A 126 8.80 -4.61 -5.96
CA THR A 126 8.88 -3.15 -5.84
C THR A 126 9.76 -2.61 -6.98
N GLY A 127 9.15 -2.02 -8.01
CA GLY A 127 9.86 -1.38 -9.11
C GLY A 127 10.38 0.01 -8.76
N ARG A 128 11.54 0.42 -9.29
CA ARG A 128 12.10 1.76 -9.07
C ARG A 128 11.58 2.84 -10.02
N ARG A 129 11.11 2.47 -11.21
CA ARG A 129 10.47 3.32 -12.23
C ARG A 129 9.70 2.42 -13.20
N MET A 130 8.43 2.71 -13.46
CA MET A 130 7.71 2.20 -14.62
C MET A 130 8.05 3.14 -15.78
N GLY A 131 8.72 2.62 -16.80
CA GLY A 131 9.02 3.32 -18.06
C GLY A 131 8.00 2.94 -19.11
#